data_AF-A0A2H9YPG3-F1
#
_entry.id   AF-A0A2H9YPG3-F1
#
_cell.length_a   1.000
_cell.length_b   1.000
_cell.length_c   1.000
_cell.angle_alpha   90.00
_cell.angle_beta   90.00
_cell.angle_gamma   90.00
#
_symmetry.space_group_name_H-M   'P 1'
#
loop_
_entity.id
_entity.type
_entity.pdbx_description
1 polymer ?
#
loop_
_entity_poly.entity_id
_entity_poly.type
_entity_poly.pdbx_seq_one_letter_code
_entity_poly.pdbx_strand_id
1 'polypeptide(L)' 'MSIEEFIIFVYLIIDELYPIVVNKPLRTRGFPPALTDIEIITMQIVGEFLGMDTDKSIWMYFKN' A
#
# COMPACT_ATOMS: atom_id res chain seq x y z
N MET A 1 -1.01 6.20 19.09
CA MET A 1 -1.33 6.30 17.66
C MET A 1 -2.35 5.22 17.38
N SER A 2 -3.51 5.58 16.83
CA SER A 2 -4.50 4.59 16.39
C SER A 2 -4.00 3.86 15.14
N ILE A 3 -4.65 2.76 14.75
CA ILE A 3 -4.25 2.05 13.53
C ILE A 3 -4.55 2.90 12.30
N GLU A 4 -5.62 3.70 12.33
CA GLU A 4 -5.98 4.63 11.26
C GLU A 4 -4.92 5.73 11.12
N GLU A 5 -4.47 6.33 12.23
CA GLU A 5 -3.37 7.30 12.22
C GLU A 5 -2.08 6.68 11.67
N PHE A 6 -1.80 5.42 12.01
CA PHE A 6 -0.65 4.69 11.49
C PHE A 6 -0.75 4.44 9.99
N ILE A 7 -1.92 4.00 9.49
CA ILE A 7 -2.17 3.81 8.05
C ILE A 7 -1.97 5.13 7.29
N ILE A 8 -2.54 6.23 7.79
CA ILE A 8 -2.39 7.56 7.19
C ILE A 8 -0.92 7.96 7.16
N PHE A 9 -0.20 7.76 8.26
CA PHE A 9 1.22 8.08 8.36
C PHE A 9 2.07 7.30 7.35
N VAL A 10 1.85 5.99 7.23
CA VAL A 10 2.53 5.15 6.23
C VAL A 10 2.19 5.62 4.83
N TYR A 11 0.92 5.87 4.53
CA TYR A 11 0.49 6.35 3.21
C TYR A 11 1.22 7.64 2.82
N LEU A 12 1.28 8.63 3.71
CA LEU A 12 1.95 9.92 3.43
C LEU A 12 3.44 9.75 3.15
N ILE A 13 4.12 8.86 3.89
CA ILE A 13 5.53 8.55 3.63
C ILE A 13 5.70 7.92 2.24
N ILE A 14 4.84 6.95 1.89
CA ILE A 14 4.94 6.27 0.60
C ILE A 14 4.62 7.24 -0.54
N ASP A 15 3.60 8.08 -0.40
CA ASP A 15 3.23 9.09 -1.39
C ASP A 15 4.39 10.08 -1.66
N GLU A 16 5.10 10.51 -0.62
CA GLU A 16 6.28 11.38 -0.74
C GLU A 16 7.47 10.66 -1.41
N LEU A 17 7.74 9.41 -1.03
CA LEU A 17 8.90 8.66 -1.52
C LEU A 17 8.70 8.04 -2.90
N TYR A 18 7.47 7.66 -3.26
CA TYR A 18 7.16 6.96 -4.50
C TYR A 18 7.67 7.70 -5.75
N PRO A 19 7.42 9.01 -5.97
CA PRO A 19 7.92 9.69 -7.16
C PRO A 19 9.45 9.84 -7.19
N ILE A 20 10.12 9.80 -6.03
CA ILE A 20 11.59 9.88 -5.93
C ILE A 20 12.21 8.56 -6.37
N VAL A 21 11.63 7.43 -5.95
CA VAL A 21 12.14 6.09 -6.23
C VAL A 21 11.68 5.60 -7.60
N VAL A 22 10.41 5.81 -7.92
CA VAL A 22 9.73 5.28 -9.11
C VAL A 22 9.69 6.35 -10.20
N ASN A 23 10.78 6.43 -10.95
CA ASN A 23 10.95 7.39 -12.05
C ASN A 23 10.37 6.89 -13.38
N LYS A 24 9.80 5.68 -13.41
CA LYS A 24 9.16 5.05 -14.56
C LYS A 24 8.02 4.16 -14.08
N PRO A 25 6.92 4.01 -14.86
CA PRO A 25 5.80 3.18 -14.44
C PRO A 25 6.24 1.75 -14.10
N LEU A 26 5.83 1.24 -12.93
CA LEU A 26 6.12 -0.14 -12.51
C LEU A 26 5.42 -1.14 -13.43
N ARG A 27 4.24 -0.79 -13.93
CA ARG A 27 3.45 -1.57 -14.89
C ARG A 27 3.30 -0.80 -16.19
N THR A 28 3.60 -1.45 -17.31
CA THR A 28 3.54 -0.84 -18.65
C THR A 28 2.49 -1.47 -19.56
N ARG A 29 1.83 -2.55 -19.13
CA ARG A 29 0.84 -3.32 -19.92
C ARG A 29 -0.23 -3.96 -19.02
N GLY A 30 -1.34 -4.35 -19.63
CA GLY A 30 -2.48 -5.00 -18.98
C GLY A 30 -3.55 -3.99 -18.54
N PHE A 31 -4.61 -4.50 -17.92
CA PHE A 31 -5.66 -3.65 -17.34
C PHE A 31 -5.10 -2.84 -16.16
N PRO A 32 -5.59 -1.61 -15.95
CA PRO A 32 -5.23 -0.83 -14.78
C PRO A 32 -5.67 -1.58 -13.51
N PRO A 33 -4.84 -1.59 -12.45
CA PRO A 33 -5.24 -2.14 -11.17
C PRO A 33 -6.38 -1.31 -10.54
N ALA A 34 -7.15 -1.94 -9.66
CA ALA A 34 -8.21 -1.25 -8.90
C ALA A 34 -7.67 -0.28 -7.84
N LEU A 35 -6.40 -0.45 -7.46
CA LEU A 35 -5.69 0.35 -6.47
C LEU A 35 -4.40 0.88 -7.11
N THR A 36 -4.00 2.08 -6.70
CA THR A 36 -2.73 2.68 -7.06
C THR A 36 -1.56 1.91 -6.44
N ASP A 37 -0.37 2.07 -7.01
CA ASP A 37 0.83 1.43 -6.45
C ASP A 37 1.11 1.91 -5.02
N ILE A 38 0.83 3.19 -4.72
CA ILE A 38 0.99 3.78 -3.37
C ILE A 38 0.05 3.11 -2.37
N GLU A 39 -1.22 2.94 -2.73
CA GLU A 39 -2.21 2.24 -1.88
C GLU A 39 -1.78 0.79 -1.62
N ILE A 40 -1.37 0.06 -2.65
CA ILE A 40 -0.94 -1.34 -2.50
C ILE A 40 0.30 -1.45 -1.61
N ILE A 41 1.31 -0.60 -1.81
CA ILE A 41 2.53 -0.61 -0.99
C ILE A 41 2.18 -0.28 0.47
N THR A 42 1.30 0.71 0.69
CA THR A 42 0.81 1.05 2.02
C THR A 42 0.12 -0.14 2.68
N MET A 43 -0.80 -0.80 1.98
CA MET A 43 -1.53 -1.96 2.48
C MET A 43 -0.58 -3.11 2.85
N GLN A 44 0.45 -3.35 2.03
CA GLN A 44 1.44 -4.39 2.29
C GLN A 44 2.26 -4.11 3.55
N ILE A 45 2.77 -2.87 3.69
CA ILE A 45 3.57 -2.48 4.87
C ILE A 45 2.74 -2.55 6.15
N VAL A 46 1.52 -2.01 6.12
CA VAL A 46 0.63 -2.05 7.28
C VAL A 46 0.24 -3.49 7.62
N GLY A 47 -0.10 -4.28 6.61
CA GLY A 47 -0.47 -5.68 6.77
C GLY A 47 0.63 -6.50 7.44
N GLU A 48 1.86 -6.38 6.93
CA GLU A 48 3.03 -7.03 7.52
C GLU A 48 3.28 -6.57 8.97
N PHE A 49 3.18 -5.26 9.23
CA PHE A 49 3.33 -4.71 10.58
C PHE A 49 2.28 -5.25 11.57
N LEU A 50 1.06 -5.54 11.09
CA LEU A 50 -0.01 -6.15 11.88
C LEU A 50 0.11 -7.68 12.01
N GLY A 51 1.15 -8.29 11.43
CA GLY A 51 1.39 -9.74 11.48
C GLY A 51 0.49 -10.54 10.54
N MET A 52 0.10 -9.96 9.39
CA MET A 52 -0.71 -10.65 8.39
C MET A 52 0.19 -11.34 7.35
N ASP A 53 0.41 -12.64 7.51
CA ASP A 53 1.38 -13.41 6.70
C ASP A 53 0.93 -13.67 5.24
N THR A 54 -0.25 -13.20 4.82
CA THR A 54 -0.76 -13.46 3.46
C THR A 54 -1.42 -12.24 2.82
N ASP A 55 -1.26 -12.09 1.51
CA ASP A 55 -1.96 -11.07 0.71
C ASP A 55 -3.48 -11.11 0.91
N LYS A 56 -4.05 -12.31 1.12
CA LYS A 56 -5.49 -12.47 1.37
C LYS A 56 -5.92 -11.89 2.70
N SER A 57 -5.15 -12.12 3.77
CA SER A 57 -5.44 -11.53 5.09
C SER A 57 -5.33 -10.01 5.04
N ILE A 58 -4.31 -9.49 4.37
CA ILE A 58 -4.12 -8.05 4.17
C ILE A 58 -5.31 -7.46 3.41
N TRP A 59 -5.68 -8.07 2.27
CA TRP A 59 -6.82 -7.60 1.50
C TRP A 59 -8.13 -7.63 2.29
N MET A 60 -8.37 -8.69 3.07
CA MET A 60 -9.58 -8.83 3.87
C MET A 60 -9.67 -7.75 4.96
N TYR A 61 -8.54 -7.32 5.51
CA TYR A 61 -8.48 -6.23 6.48
C TYR A 61 -8.92 -4.89 5.88
N PHE A 62 -8.47 -4.55 4.67
CA PHE A 62 -8.77 -3.27 4.01
C PHE A 62 -10.08 -3.26 3.19
N LYS A 63 -10.72 -4.40 2.99
CA LYS A 63 -11.96 -4.50 2.21
C LYS A 63 -13.18 -3.92 2.94
N ASN A 64 -13.16 -3.90 4.27
CA ASN A 64 -14.28 -3.50 5.11
C ASN A 64 -14.09 -2.09 5.66
#